data_AF-A0AAD1IK37-F1
#
_entry.id   AF-A0AAD1IK37-F1
#
_cell.length_a   1.000
_cell.length_b   1.000
_cell.length_c   1.000
_cell.angle_alpha   90.00
_cell.angle_beta   90.00
_cell.angle_gamma   90.00
#
_symmetry.space_group_name_H-M   'P 1'
#
loop_
_entity.id
_entity.type
_entity.pdbx_description
1 polymer ?
#
loop_
_entity_poly.entity_id
_entity_poly.type
_entity_poly.pdbx_seq_one_letter_code
_entity_poly.pdbx_strand_id
1 'polypeptide(L)'
;MRVVVLKRLADAVGDGDRVLAVVRGSAVNQDGRSNGLMAPNPGAQIAVLRAACANGGVDGREVDYVEAHGTGTLLGDPIEARALGTVLGRGRGPDSPLLIGSVKSNLGHLEAAAGIAGFIKTVLAVQRGHLPANRGFGQPNPHIPFDELRLRVVAAPTDWPATGRPRRAGVSSFGFGGTNAHVVLEQPPTQPVGQTGAVTDPGQRCAVTTLVVSGKTQARVASMAQVLADWLEGAGAAIGLAEVAHTLNQHRTRHAVLATVCARDHTAAVAGLRALAAGHNAPGVVGPHPQPRRSGTVFVYSGQGSQWPGMGQRLLAEEPAFAAAVAELEAPFLEQVGFSLQQVLSAGQPVVGIARIQPVLVAMQLALTALWRSYGIEPDAVIGHSMGEVTAAVVAGALSPAQGLRVIATRSQLMSDLAGQGAMALLELDPDTTHTLIRDYPTSPWRSTPHPDKP
;
A
#
# COMPACT_ATOMS: atom_id res chain seq x y z
N MET A 1 -16.71 14.82 -9.72
CA MET A 1 -17.47 13.88 -8.87
C MET A 1 -17.23 14.25 -7.41
N ARG A 2 -18.27 14.46 -6.60
CA ARG A 2 -18.15 14.63 -5.13
C ARG A 2 -18.92 13.48 -4.51
N VAL A 3 -18.21 12.46 -4.05
CA VAL A 3 -18.79 11.17 -3.63
C VAL A 3 -18.20 10.79 -2.29
N VAL A 4 -19.01 10.15 -1.46
CA VAL A 4 -18.59 9.47 -0.24
C VAL A 4 -18.94 8.00 -0.37
N VAL A 5 -18.11 7.15 0.22
CA VAL A 5 -18.38 5.70 0.32
C VAL A 5 -18.88 5.44 1.73
N LEU A 6 -20.06 4.83 1.83
CA LEU A 6 -20.69 4.50 3.11
C LEU A 6 -20.72 2.99 3.29
N LYS A 7 -20.51 2.57 4.54
CA LYS A 7 -20.57 1.19 4.97
C LYS A 7 -21.13 1.16 6.39
N ARG A 8 -21.77 0.06 6.80
CA ARG A 8 -22.13 -0.11 8.22
C ARG A 8 -20.84 -0.12 9.05
N LEU A 9 -20.87 0.53 10.21
CA LEU A 9 -19.67 0.67 11.05
C LEU A 9 -19.08 -0.70 11.42
N ALA A 10 -19.92 -1.68 11.76
CA ALA A 10 -19.48 -3.03 12.09
C ALA A 10 -18.70 -3.68 10.94
N ASP A 11 -19.21 -3.57 9.70
CA ASP A 11 -18.53 -4.15 8.54
C ASP A 11 -17.26 -3.38 8.18
N ALA A 12 -17.23 -2.05 8.38
CA ALA A 12 -16.02 -1.25 8.17
C ALA A 12 -14.91 -1.64 9.15
N VAL A 13 -15.26 -1.84 10.42
CA VAL A 13 -14.33 -2.33 11.43
C VAL A 13 -13.89 -3.77 11.14
N GLY A 14 -14.83 -4.64 10.76
CA GLY A 14 -14.55 -6.04 10.43
C GLY A 14 -13.58 -6.21 9.26
N ASP A 15 -13.67 -5.35 8.25
CA ASP A 15 -12.78 -5.40 7.08
C ASP A 15 -11.50 -4.55 7.26
N GLY A 16 -11.31 -3.92 8.42
CA GLY A 16 -10.13 -3.08 8.69
C GLY A 16 -10.12 -1.74 7.93
N ASP A 17 -11.28 -1.24 7.50
CA ASP A 17 -11.40 0.03 6.78
C ASP A 17 -11.08 1.23 7.70
N ARG A 18 -10.44 2.26 7.13
CA ARG A 18 -10.27 3.55 7.81
C ARG A 18 -11.61 4.29 7.88
N VAL A 19 -12.19 4.36 9.07
CA VAL A 19 -13.43 5.11 9.33
C VAL A 19 -13.10 6.60 9.51
N LEU A 20 -13.65 7.46 8.65
CA LEU A 20 -13.41 8.92 8.70
C LEU A 20 -14.37 9.64 9.66
N ALA A 21 -15.63 9.21 9.70
CA ALA A 21 -16.69 9.69 10.59
C ALA A 21 -17.83 8.66 10.60
N VAL A 22 -18.73 8.77 11.57
CA VAL A 22 -19.93 7.91 11.68
C VAL A 22 -21.17 8.76 11.44
N VAL A 23 -22.04 8.33 10.53
CA VAL A 23 -23.39 8.89 10.41
C VAL A 23 -24.24 8.26 11.51
N ARG A 24 -24.57 9.05 12.55
CA ARG A 24 -25.36 8.57 13.69
C ARG A 24 -26.84 8.53 13.39
N GLY A 25 -27.35 9.56 12.73
CA GLY A 25 -28.76 9.65 12.36
C GLY A 25 -28.96 10.66 11.25
N SER A 26 -30.04 10.49 10.50
CA SER A 26 -30.48 11.44 9.49
C SER A 26 -32.00 11.50 9.43
N ALA A 27 -32.53 12.60 8.91
CA ALA A 27 -33.94 12.73 8.62
C ALA A 27 -34.15 13.62 7.39
N VAL A 28 -35.25 13.37 6.69
CA VAL A 28 -35.75 14.19 5.59
C VAL A 28 -37.22 14.49 5.87
N ASN A 29 -37.67 15.71 5.59
CA ASN A 29 -39.09 16.07 5.62
C ASN A 29 -39.41 17.13 4.55
N GLN A 30 -40.61 17.70 4.64
CA GLN A 30 -41.11 18.72 3.72
C GLN A 30 -41.72 19.90 4.48
N ASP A 31 -41.56 21.10 3.93
CA ASP A 31 -42.12 22.36 4.46
C ASP A 31 -43.65 22.38 4.41
N GLY A 32 -44.25 21.58 3.52
CA GLY A 32 -45.70 21.45 3.38
C GLY A 32 -46.36 22.78 2.98
N ARG A 33 -47.42 23.17 3.68
CA ARG A 33 -48.12 24.44 3.43
C ARG A 33 -47.37 25.59 4.12
N SER A 34 -46.44 26.22 3.40
CA SER A 34 -45.68 27.41 3.82
C SER A 34 -46.25 28.71 3.25
N ASN A 35 -45.62 29.84 3.55
CA ASN A 35 -46.01 31.19 3.07
C ASN A 35 -45.69 31.44 1.57
N GLY A 36 -45.37 30.40 0.82
CA GLY A 36 -45.03 30.44 -0.59
C GLY A 36 -44.12 29.26 -0.95
N LEU A 37 -44.15 28.81 -2.20
CA LEU A 37 -43.42 27.60 -2.63
C LEU A 37 -41.93 27.62 -2.26
N MET A 38 -41.29 28.79 -2.30
CA MET A 38 -39.87 28.98 -1.98
C MET A 38 -39.62 29.50 -0.55
N ALA A 39 -40.67 29.72 0.24
CA ALA A 39 -40.55 30.27 1.59
C ALA A 39 -40.26 29.12 2.59
N PRO A 40 -39.15 29.17 3.34
CA PRO A 40 -38.79 28.13 4.29
C PRO A 40 -39.80 28.06 5.45
N ASN A 41 -40.03 26.86 5.98
CA ASN A 41 -40.92 26.65 7.13
C ASN A 41 -40.13 26.40 8.44
N PRO A 42 -40.18 27.30 9.43
CA PRO A 42 -39.48 27.13 10.71
C PRO A 42 -39.87 25.84 11.45
N GLY A 43 -41.15 25.48 11.42
CA GLY A 43 -41.65 24.27 12.10
C GLY A 43 -41.11 23.00 11.46
N ALA A 44 -40.99 22.98 10.13
CA ALA A 44 -40.41 21.84 9.40
C ALA A 44 -38.91 21.70 9.66
N GLN A 45 -38.16 22.80 9.73
CA GLN A 45 -36.74 22.76 10.11
C GLN A 45 -36.52 22.25 11.54
N ILE A 46 -37.35 22.70 12.50
CA ILE A 46 -37.32 22.16 13.88
C ILE A 46 -37.62 20.65 13.88
N ALA A 47 -38.63 20.22 13.11
CA ALA A 47 -39.04 18.82 13.05
C ALA A 47 -37.94 17.92 12.46
N VAL A 48 -37.27 18.34 11.38
CA VAL A 48 -36.19 17.52 10.77
C VAL A 48 -34.96 17.44 11.68
N LEU A 49 -34.61 18.53 12.36
CA LEU A 49 -33.52 18.54 13.34
C LEU A 49 -33.78 17.56 14.50
N ARG A 50 -34.99 17.59 15.06
CA ARG A 50 -35.41 16.66 16.12
C ARG A 50 -35.41 15.21 15.65
N ALA A 51 -35.96 14.96 14.47
CA ALA A 51 -36.05 13.61 13.90
C ALA A 51 -34.65 13.02 13.66
N ALA A 52 -33.71 13.79 13.11
CA ALA A 52 -32.35 13.32 12.86
C ALA A 52 -31.60 13.00 14.17
N CYS A 53 -31.76 13.85 15.21
CA CYS A 53 -31.20 13.60 16.53
C CYS A 53 -31.80 12.35 17.19
N ALA A 54 -33.13 12.21 17.13
CA ALA A 54 -33.85 11.06 17.66
C ALA A 54 -33.45 9.75 16.96
N ASN A 55 -33.37 9.75 15.63
CA ASN A 55 -32.94 8.60 14.82
C ASN A 55 -31.51 8.16 15.16
N GLY A 56 -30.65 9.09 15.60
CA GLY A 56 -29.28 8.79 16.02
C GLY A 56 -29.09 8.52 17.51
N GLY A 57 -30.16 8.64 18.32
CA GLY A 57 -30.08 8.58 19.78
C GLY A 57 -29.13 9.63 20.36
N VAL A 58 -29.11 10.84 19.78
CA VAL A 58 -28.23 11.95 20.18
C VAL A 58 -29.06 13.04 20.83
N ASP A 59 -28.66 13.51 22.01
CA ASP A 59 -29.25 14.71 22.61
C ASP A 59 -28.78 15.95 21.83
N GLY A 60 -29.66 16.89 21.52
CA GLY A 60 -29.32 18.10 20.77
C GLY A 60 -28.23 18.96 21.43
N ARG A 61 -28.10 18.89 22.76
CA ARG A 61 -27.03 19.54 23.53
C ARG A 61 -25.66 18.92 23.29
N GLU A 62 -25.65 17.71 22.72
CA GLU A 62 -24.44 17.00 22.38
C GLU A 62 -23.94 17.30 20.95
N VAL A 63 -24.65 18.11 20.16
CA VAL A 63 -24.14 18.53 18.84
C VAL A 63 -23.25 19.76 19.03
N ASP A 64 -21.95 19.72 18.75
CA ASP A 64 -21.05 20.84 19.06
C ASP A 64 -21.04 21.89 17.95
N TYR A 65 -21.20 21.45 16.71
CA TYR A 65 -21.11 22.27 15.52
C TYR A 65 -22.25 21.94 14.54
N VAL A 66 -22.76 22.93 13.83
CA VAL A 66 -23.63 22.71 12.68
C VAL A 66 -23.07 23.40 11.43
N GLU A 67 -22.87 22.59 10.40
CA GLU A 67 -22.77 23.05 9.04
C GLU A 67 -24.18 23.40 8.54
N ALA A 68 -24.50 24.68 8.64
CA ALA A 68 -25.80 25.22 8.30
C ALA A 68 -26.06 25.17 6.78
N HIS A 69 -27.34 25.21 6.40
CA HIS A 69 -27.71 25.50 5.03
C HIS A 69 -27.21 26.90 4.64
N GLY A 70 -27.39 27.91 5.50
CA GLY A 70 -26.63 29.17 5.55
C GLY A 70 -26.38 29.79 4.18
N THR A 71 -27.45 30.22 3.51
CA THR A 71 -27.41 30.77 2.15
C THR A 71 -27.15 32.28 2.12
N GLY A 72 -27.13 32.94 3.28
CA GLY A 72 -26.91 34.39 3.34
C GLY A 72 -28.17 35.18 2.99
N THR A 73 -29.36 34.60 3.16
CA THR A 73 -30.62 35.25 2.76
C THR A 73 -31.25 35.98 3.95
N LEU A 74 -31.82 37.17 3.68
CA LEU A 74 -32.43 38.01 4.71
C LEU A 74 -33.52 37.28 5.50
N LEU A 75 -34.32 36.44 4.83
CA LEU A 75 -35.40 35.69 5.45
C LEU A 75 -34.93 34.32 5.99
N GLY A 76 -34.08 33.61 5.25
CA GLY A 76 -33.71 32.23 5.58
C GLY A 76 -32.78 32.12 6.77
N ASP A 77 -31.75 32.96 6.86
CA ASP A 77 -30.75 32.86 7.93
C ASP A 77 -31.38 33.03 9.34
N PRO A 78 -32.29 34.00 9.58
CA PRO A 78 -32.96 34.09 10.88
C PRO A 78 -33.92 32.94 11.18
N ILE A 79 -34.53 32.32 10.16
CA ILE A 79 -35.39 31.15 10.32
C ILE A 79 -34.56 29.93 10.73
N GLU A 80 -33.46 29.68 10.02
CA GLU A 80 -32.54 28.58 10.32
C GLU A 80 -31.91 28.74 11.71
N ALA A 81 -31.39 29.93 12.04
CA ALA A 81 -30.81 30.17 13.35
C ALA A 81 -31.81 29.93 14.49
N ARG A 82 -33.07 30.36 14.34
CA ARG A 82 -34.11 30.09 15.35
C ARG A 82 -34.41 28.59 15.47
N ALA A 83 -34.45 27.85 14.37
CA ALA A 83 -34.64 26.40 14.39
C ALA A 83 -33.49 25.68 15.12
N LEU A 84 -32.24 26.06 14.82
CA LEU A 84 -31.04 25.54 15.48
C LEU A 84 -31.03 25.87 16.98
N GLY A 85 -31.29 27.12 17.36
CA GLY A 85 -31.35 27.51 18.78
C GLY A 85 -32.46 26.77 19.54
N THR A 86 -33.61 26.55 18.92
CA THR A 86 -34.75 25.83 19.52
C THR A 86 -34.44 24.36 19.81
N VAL A 87 -33.74 23.67 18.91
CA VAL A 87 -33.50 22.22 19.02
C VAL A 87 -32.17 21.90 19.67
N LEU A 88 -31.12 22.62 19.28
CA LEU A 88 -29.74 22.31 19.65
C LEU A 88 -29.20 23.31 20.67
N GLY A 89 -29.67 24.56 20.67
CA GLY A 89 -29.23 25.61 21.61
C GLY A 89 -29.88 25.53 23.01
N ARG A 90 -31.09 24.97 23.10
CA ARG A 90 -31.85 24.89 24.36
C ARG A 90 -31.09 24.12 25.44
N GLY A 91 -30.99 24.72 26.63
CA GLY A 91 -30.33 24.10 27.78
C GLY A 91 -28.80 24.23 27.78
N ARG A 92 -28.21 24.98 26.84
CA ARG A 92 -26.78 25.33 26.86
C ARG A 92 -26.50 26.55 27.73
N GLY A 93 -25.35 26.52 28.41
CA GLY A 93 -24.78 27.68 29.08
C GLY A 93 -24.13 28.66 28.08
N PRO A 94 -23.89 29.92 28.49
CA PRO A 94 -23.27 30.94 27.64
C PRO A 94 -21.85 30.57 27.18
N ASP A 95 -21.11 29.79 27.98
CA ASP A 95 -19.72 29.39 27.68
C ASP A 95 -19.62 28.17 26.73
N SER A 96 -20.74 27.52 26.44
CA SER A 96 -20.80 26.34 25.56
C SER A 96 -21.89 26.48 24.49
N PRO A 97 -21.89 27.57 23.68
CA PRO A 97 -22.87 27.76 22.63
C PRO A 97 -22.71 26.71 21.53
N LEU A 98 -23.76 26.48 20.76
CA LEU A 98 -23.66 25.73 19.51
C LEU A 98 -22.85 26.55 18.49
N LEU A 99 -21.79 25.94 17.96
CA LEU A 99 -20.98 26.56 16.92
C LEU A 99 -21.65 26.37 15.56
N ILE A 100 -21.66 27.40 14.72
CA ILE A 100 -22.25 27.31 13.38
C ILE A 100 -21.35 27.89 12.30
N GLY A 101 -21.47 27.37 11.08
CA GLY A 101 -20.80 27.88 9.89
C GLY A 101 -21.40 27.32 8.60
N SER A 102 -20.95 27.81 7.46
CA SER A 102 -21.39 27.35 6.13
C SER A 102 -20.25 27.41 5.12
N VAL A 103 -20.03 26.30 4.41
CA VAL A 103 -19.08 26.16 3.29
C VAL A 103 -19.43 27.08 2.13
N LYS A 104 -20.68 27.56 2.06
CA LYS A 104 -21.12 28.49 1.01
C LYS A 104 -20.38 29.83 1.10
N SER A 105 -19.89 30.20 2.29
CA SER A 105 -19.01 31.38 2.44
C SER A 105 -17.67 31.22 1.72
N ASN A 106 -17.23 29.99 1.43
CA ASN A 106 -15.98 29.69 0.73
C ASN A 106 -16.19 29.37 -0.76
N LEU A 107 -17.24 28.60 -1.07
CA LEU A 107 -17.42 27.99 -2.40
C LEU A 107 -18.69 28.46 -3.13
N GLY A 108 -19.49 29.35 -2.52
CA GLY A 108 -20.82 29.70 -3.01
C GLY A 108 -21.85 28.56 -2.85
N HIS A 109 -23.06 28.77 -3.35
CA HIS A 109 -24.11 27.76 -3.31
C HIS A 109 -23.98 26.78 -4.48
N LEU A 110 -23.52 25.56 -4.20
CA LEU A 110 -23.29 24.52 -5.22
C LEU A 110 -24.55 23.71 -5.58
N GLU A 111 -25.73 24.32 -5.42
CA GLU A 111 -27.06 23.72 -5.65
C GLU A 111 -27.18 22.27 -5.18
N ALA A 112 -27.40 21.32 -6.09
CA ALA A 112 -27.53 19.88 -5.81
C ALA A 112 -26.32 19.29 -5.06
N ALA A 113 -25.14 19.90 -5.18
CA ALA A 113 -23.93 19.48 -4.49
C ALA A 113 -23.64 20.27 -3.20
N ALA A 114 -24.53 21.17 -2.77
CA ALA A 114 -24.34 21.97 -1.56
C ALA A 114 -24.28 21.10 -0.29
N GLY A 115 -25.20 20.14 -0.16
CA GLY A 115 -25.26 19.24 1.01
C GLY A 115 -24.00 18.38 1.14
N ILE A 116 -23.54 17.76 0.05
CA ILE A 116 -22.34 16.90 0.08
C ILE A 116 -21.05 17.71 0.32
N ALA A 117 -20.97 18.96 -0.14
CA ALA A 117 -19.84 19.83 0.16
C ALA A 117 -19.76 20.17 1.66
N GLY A 118 -20.91 20.50 2.27
CA GLY A 118 -21.01 20.71 3.72
C GLY A 118 -20.69 19.44 4.51
N PHE A 119 -21.16 18.28 4.04
CA PHE A 119 -20.85 16.98 4.62
C PHE A 119 -19.34 16.70 4.63
N ILE A 120 -18.64 16.88 3.50
CA ILE A 120 -17.19 16.65 3.40
C ILE A 120 -16.41 17.59 4.32
N LYS A 121 -16.76 18.89 4.34
CA LYS A 121 -16.17 19.86 5.28
C LYS A 121 -16.32 19.38 6.73
N THR A 122 -17.51 18.92 7.09
CA THR A 122 -17.82 18.49 8.45
C THR A 122 -17.09 17.22 8.85
N VAL A 123 -17.00 16.23 7.97
CA VAL A 123 -16.20 15.01 8.20
C VAL A 123 -14.72 15.37 8.43
N LEU A 124 -14.16 16.26 7.60
CA LEU A 124 -12.77 16.72 7.79
C LEU A 124 -12.57 17.48 9.10
N ALA A 125 -13.53 18.31 9.49
CA ALA A 125 -13.48 19.07 10.75
C ALA A 125 -13.56 18.15 11.98
N VAL A 126 -14.46 17.15 11.95
CA VAL A 126 -14.58 16.12 13.00
C VAL A 126 -13.27 15.32 13.13
N GLN A 127 -12.72 14.86 12.00
CA GLN A 127 -11.48 14.10 11.95
C GLN A 127 -10.29 14.90 12.51
N ARG A 128 -10.15 16.15 12.07
CA ARG A 128 -9.00 17.00 12.43
C ARG A 128 -9.16 17.67 13.79
N GLY A 129 -10.37 17.70 14.34
CA GLY A 129 -10.65 18.42 15.57
C GLY A 129 -10.50 19.92 15.44
N HIS A 130 -10.81 20.45 14.26
CA HIS A 130 -10.58 21.87 13.95
C HIS A 130 -11.70 22.40 13.05
N LEU A 131 -12.25 23.55 13.41
CA LEU A 131 -13.35 24.22 12.74
C LEU A 131 -12.82 25.38 11.90
N PRO A 132 -12.96 25.35 10.57
CA PRO A 132 -12.52 26.45 9.71
C PRO A 132 -13.44 27.68 9.86
N ALA A 133 -12.88 28.87 9.65
CA ALA A 133 -13.61 30.12 9.69
C ALA A 133 -14.73 30.21 8.64
N ASN A 134 -15.87 30.75 9.05
CA ASN A 134 -16.93 31.20 8.17
C ASN A 134 -16.52 32.54 7.54
N ARG A 135 -16.22 32.53 6.24
CA ARG A 135 -15.64 33.69 5.54
C ARG A 135 -16.64 34.83 5.42
N GLY A 136 -16.14 36.07 5.46
CA GLY A 136 -16.99 37.27 5.32
C GLY A 136 -17.87 37.57 6.53
N PHE A 137 -17.71 36.87 7.65
CA PHE A 137 -18.43 37.18 8.88
C PHE A 137 -17.77 38.34 9.63
N GLY A 138 -18.37 39.52 9.53
CA GLY A 138 -17.96 40.74 10.23
C GLY A 138 -18.91 41.10 11.36
N GLN A 139 -20.02 41.78 11.03
CA GLN A 139 -21.08 42.11 12.00
C GLN A 139 -22.15 40.99 12.04
N PRO A 140 -22.57 40.53 13.22
CA PRO A 140 -23.68 39.60 13.36
C PRO A 140 -24.99 40.19 12.79
N ASN A 141 -25.82 39.36 12.17
CA ASN A 141 -27.12 39.79 11.66
C ASN A 141 -28.04 40.19 12.84
N PRO A 142 -28.53 41.46 12.91
CA PRO A 142 -29.33 41.95 14.04
C PRO A 142 -30.70 41.27 14.17
N HIS A 143 -31.17 40.58 13.12
CA HIS A 143 -32.43 39.81 13.17
C HIS A 143 -32.29 38.43 13.83
N ILE A 144 -31.07 38.06 14.24
CA ILE A 144 -30.73 36.80 14.89
C ILE A 144 -30.27 37.09 16.32
N PRO A 145 -31.07 36.73 17.34
CA PRO A 145 -30.67 36.89 18.74
C PRO A 145 -29.71 35.77 19.15
N PHE A 146 -28.45 35.85 18.72
CA PHE A 146 -27.43 34.80 18.91
C PHE A 146 -27.25 34.37 20.37
N ASP A 147 -27.22 35.34 21.30
CA ASP A 147 -27.02 35.09 22.72
C ASP A 147 -28.19 34.33 23.36
N GLU A 148 -29.42 34.67 22.97
CA GLU A 148 -30.64 34.00 23.43
C GLU A 148 -30.74 32.58 22.85
N LEU A 149 -30.36 32.42 21.57
CA LEU A 149 -30.38 31.14 20.86
C LEU A 149 -29.20 30.23 21.23
N ARG A 150 -28.25 30.72 22.04
CA ARG A 150 -27.01 30.03 22.40
C ARG A 150 -26.23 29.57 21.17
N LEU A 151 -26.11 30.45 20.18
CA LEU A 151 -25.41 30.20 18.92
C LEU A 151 -24.18 31.09 18.79
N ARG A 152 -23.12 30.57 18.19
CA ARG A 152 -21.93 31.35 17.85
C ARG A 152 -21.40 30.98 16.48
N VAL A 153 -21.27 31.97 15.59
CA VAL A 153 -20.64 31.77 14.28
C VAL A 153 -19.14 31.60 14.46
N VAL A 154 -18.55 30.61 13.79
CA VAL A 154 -17.09 30.38 13.81
C VAL A 154 -16.41 31.45 12.94
N ALA A 155 -16.04 32.59 13.54
CA ALA A 155 -15.47 33.74 12.81
C ALA A 155 -14.00 33.55 12.39
N ALA A 156 -13.24 32.77 13.16
CA ALA A 156 -11.83 32.48 12.94
C ALA A 156 -11.58 30.96 13.09
N PRO A 157 -10.48 30.42 12.53
CA PRO A 157 -10.13 29.01 12.72
C PRO A 157 -10.07 28.69 14.21
N THR A 158 -10.80 27.67 14.64
CA THR A 158 -11.02 27.37 16.07
C THR A 158 -10.84 25.88 16.32
N ASP A 159 -10.09 25.53 17.36
CA ASP A 159 -9.98 24.13 17.77
C ASP A 159 -11.32 23.61 18.31
N TRP A 160 -11.61 22.35 18.03
CA TRP A 160 -12.86 21.75 18.47
C TRP A 160 -12.88 21.64 19.99
N PRO A 161 -13.93 22.15 20.68
CA PRO A 161 -13.99 22.13 22.14
C PRO A 161 -13.83 20.72 22.71
N ALA A 162 -13.00 20.59 23.75
CA ALA A 162 -12.86 19.35 24.50
C ALA A 162 -14.05 19.17 25.43
N THR A 163 -14.95 18.25 25.10
CA THR A 163 -16.20 18.02 25.85
C THR A 163 -16.20 16.70 26.64
N GLY A 164 -15.12 15.92 26.58
CA GLY A 164 -15.03 14.59 27.19
C GLY A 164 -15.87 13.50 26.50
N ARG A 165 -16.56 13.85 25.40
CA ARG A 165 -17.39 12.97 24.58
C ARG A 165 -16.95 13.05 23.11
N PRO A 166 -17.34 12.07 22.26
CA PRO A 166 -17.04 12.15 20.83
C PRO A 166 -17.55 13.46 20.23
N ARG A 167 -16.73 14.08 19.37
CA ARG A 167 -17.14 15.28 18.64
C ARG A 167 -18.35 14.96 17.77
N ARG A 168 -19.39 15.80 17.82
CA ARG A 168 -20.60 15.61 17.02
C ARG A 168 -20.96 16.88 16.27
N ALA A 169 -21.43 16.70 15.04
CA ALA A 169 -21.88 17.82 14.22
C ALA A 169 -23.13 17.51 13.41
N GLY A 170 -23.94 18.53 13.18
CA GLY A 170 -25.07 18.50 12.26
C GLY A 170 -24.68 19.04 10.88
N VAL A 171 -25.33 18.55 9.82
CA VAL A 171 -25.26 19.10 8.47
C VAL A 171 -26.68 19.32 7.97
N SER A 172 -27.04 20.56 7.69
CA SER A 172 -28.37 20.95 7.21
C SER A 172 -28.37 21.30 5.72
N SER A 173 -29.42 20.89 5.01
CA SER A 173 -29.67 21.36 3.65
C SER A 173 -31.18 21.49 3.41
N PHE A 174 -31.62 22.68 3.05
CA PHE A 174 -33.03 23.01 2.85
C PHE A 174 -33.24 23.35 1.37
N GLY A 175 -33.98 22.52 0.65
CA GLY A 175 -34.22 22.69 -0.77
C GLY A 175 -35.25 23.78 -1.03
N PHE A 176 -35.07 24.58 -2.08
CA PHE A 176 -36.03 25.62 -2.46
C PHE A 176 -37.45 25.08 -2.76
N GLY A 177 -37.58 23.78 -3.07
CA GLY A 177 -38.87 23.09 -3.23
C GLY A 177 -39.48 22.57 -1.92
N GLY A 178 -38.96 22.99 -0.76
CA GLY A 178 -39.45 22.67 0.58
C GLY A 178 -38.91 21.38 1.21
N THR A 179 -38.18 20.54 0.46
CA THR A 179 -37.60 19.31 1.03
C THR A 179 -36.39 19.65 1.90
N ASN A 180 -36.44 19.27 3.17
CA ASN A 180 -35.36 19.51 4.13
C ASN A 180 -34.63 18.22 4.48
N ALA A 181 -33.32 18.30 4.71
CA ALA A 181 -32.51 17.21 5.21
C ALA A 181 -31.61 17.68 6.36
N HIS A 182 -31.44 16.83 7.36
CA HIS A 182 -30.43 16.99 8.39
C HIS A 182 -29.72 15.67 8.68
N VAL A 183 -28.40 15.72 8.88
CA VAL A 183 -27.55 14.56 9.20
C VAL A 183 -26.73 14.87 10.44
N VAL A 184 -26.66 13.92 11.37
CA VAL A 184 -25.81 13.98 12.55
C VAL A 184 -24.59 13.08 12.32
N LEU A 185 -23.40 13.68 12.39
CA LEU A 185 -22.09 13.06 12.28
C LEU A 185 -21.43 12.97 13.65
N GLU A 186 -20.67 11.91 13.86
CA GLU A 186 -19.87 11.68 15.06
C GLU A 186 -18.45 11.29 14.70
N GLN A 187 -17.51 11.70 15.55
CA GLN A 187 -16.13 11.21 15.54
C GLN A 187 -16.12 9.68 15.57
N PRO A 188 -15.31 9.01 14.72
CA PRO A 188 -15.21 7.57 14.79
C PRO A 188 -14.72 7.14 16.18
N PRO A 189 -15.10 5.93 16.66
CA PRO A 189 -14.51 5.38 17.87
C PRO A 189 -12.99 5.48 17.78
N THR A 190 -12.34 5.90 18.87
CA THR A 190 -10.89 5.90 18.94
C THR A 190 -10.43 4.46 18.73
N GLN A 191 -9.99 4.13 17.52
CA GLN A 191 -9.17 2.94 17.34
C GLN A 191 -7.98 3.15 18.28
N PRO A 192 -7.64 2.17 19.14
CA PRO A 192 -6.47 2.27 19.98
C PRO A 192 -5.33 2.80 19.11
N VAL A 193 -4.72 3.91 19.52
CA VAL A 193 -3.51 4.42 18.89
C VAL A 193 -2.42 3.42 19.25
N GLY A 194 -2.38 2.35 18.48
CA GLY A 194 -1.56 1.17 18.67
C GLY A 194 -1.83 0.26 17.48
N GLN A 195 -0.78 0.06 16.66
CA GLN A 195 -0.72 -0.83 15.49
C GLN A 195 -0.94 -0.22 14.09
N THR A 196 -0.67 1.07 13.88
CA THR A 196 -0.03 1.52 12.60
C THR A 196 1.43 1.91 12.79
N GLY A 197 1.97 1.73 14.00
CA GLY A 197 3.41 1.69 14.26
C GLY A 197 3.81 0.27 14.62
N ALA A 198 4.64 -0.33 13.77
CA ALA A 198 5.54 -1.44 14.09
C ALA A 198 4.96 -2.63 14.87
N VAL A 199 4.29 -3.55 14.16
CA VAL A 199 4.67 -4.97 14.28
C VAL A 199 5.33 -5.36 12.95
N THR A 200 6.35 -4.62 12.55
CA THR A 200 7.50 -5.36 12.06
C THR A 200 8.19 -5.80 13.33
N ASP A 201 8.17 -7.10 13.61
CA ASP A 201 9.23 -7.69 14.43
C ASP A 201 10.55 -7.00 14.00
N PRO A 202 11.36 -6.45 14.92
CA PRO A 202 12.65 -5.87 14.55
C PRO A 202 13.48 -6.79 13.63
N GLY A 203 13.22 -8.10 13.62
CA GLY A 203 13.76 -9.10 12.68
C GLY A 203 13.10 -9.22 11.29
N GLN A 204 12.04 -8.47 10.97
CA GLN A 204 11.26 -8.54 9.71
C GLN A 204 11.36 -7.26 8.85
N ARG A 205 12.47 -6.53 8.95
CA ARG A 205 12.73 -5.45 7.99
C ARG A 205 13.09 -6.06 6.64
N CYS A 206 12.17 -6.00 5.68
CA CYS A 206 12.46 -6.37 4.30
C CYS A 206 13.58 -5.48 3.77
N ALA A 207 14.71 -6.08 3.44
CA ALA A 207 15.93 -5.33 3.15
C ALA A 207 15.84 -4.59 1.80
N VAL A 208 14.94 -5.03 0.91
CA VAL A 208 14.58 -4.39 -0.36
C VAL A 208 13.06 -4.44 -0.51
N THR A 209 12.43 -3.29 -0.74
CA THR A 209 11.00 -3.20 -1.03
C THR A 209 10.74 -2.96 -2.51
N THR A 210 9.82 -3.72 -3.11
CA THR A 210 9.39 -3.55 -4.50
C THR A 210 8.08 -2.77 -4.58
N LEU A 211 8.15 -1.55 -5.09
CA LEU A 211 7.00 -0.71 -5.40
C LEU A 211 6.49 -1.05 -6.80
N VAL A 212 5.27 -1.59 -6.88
CA VAL A 212 4.62 -1.92 -8.16
C VAL A 212 3.71 -0.78 -8.56
N VAL A 213 3.95 -0.20 -9.73
CA VAL A 213 3.11 0.85 -10.32
C VAL A 213 2.46 0.27 -11.57
N SER A 214 1.13 0.37 -11.68
CA SER A 214 0.42 -0.11 -12.87
C SER A 214 -0.52 0.94 -13.43
N GLY A 215 -0.77 0.85 -14.74
CA GLY A 215 -1.64 1.75 -15.48
C GLY A 215 -2.20 1.09 -16.73
N LYS A 216 -3.26 1.67 -17.28
CA LYS A 216 -3.79 1.22 -18.58
C LYS A 216 -2.84 1.53 -19.74
N THR A 217 -1.93 2.49 -19.55
CA THR A 217 -0.95 2.94 -20.54
C THR A 217 0.38 3.25 -19.85
N GLN A 218 1.48 3.27 -20.60
CA GLN A 218 2.79 3.67 -20.09
C GLN A 218 2.78 5.11 -19.53
N ALA A 219 2.10 6.04 -20.21
CA ALA A 219 1.93 7.41 -19.72
C ALA A 219 1.19 7.47 -18.37
N ARG A 220 0.24 6.55 -18.12
CA ARG A 220 -0.44 6.49 -16.83
C ARG A 220 0.46 5.93 -15.72
N VAL A 221 1.33 4.98 -16.05
CA VAL A 221 2.36 4.47 -15.13
C VAL A 221 3.32 5.62 -14.75
N ALA A 222 3.82 6.38 -15.73
CA ALA A 222 4.70 7.51 -15.49
C ALA A 222 4.04 8.59 -14.60
N SER A 223 2.79 8.96 -14.91
CA SER A 223 2.01 9.90 -14.09
C SER A 223 1.79 9.41 -12.66
N MET A 224 1.54 8.11 -12.46
CA MET A 224 1.37 7.55 -11.12
C MET A 224 2.70 7.47 -10.36
N ALA A 225 3.80 7.15 -11.03
CA ALA A 225 5.14 7.15 -10.43
C ALA A 225 5.52 8.55 -9.93
N GLN A 226 5.22 9.59 -10.72
CA GLN A 226 5.41 10.99 -10.33
C GLN A 226 4.59 11.36 -9.08
N VAL A 227 3.29 11.05 -9.07
CA VAL A 227 2.40 11.32 -7.92
C VAL A 227 2.88 10.59 -6.66
N LEU A 228 3.33 9.35 -6.80
CA LEU A 228 3.85 8.58 -5.68
C LEU A 228 5.16 9.15 -5.15
N ALA A 229 6.07 9.58 -6.04
CA ALA A 229 7.31 10.24 -5.64
C ALA A 229 7.03 11.55 -4.89
N ASP A 230 6.17 12.42 -5.44
CA ASP A 230 5.75 13.69 -4.80
C ASP A 230 5.14 13.43 -3.42
N TRP A 231 4.32 12.38 -3.30
CA TRP A 231 3.70 12.02 -2.03
C TRP A 231 4.72 11.48 -1.01
N LEU A 232 5.66 10.63 -1.44
CA LEU A 232 6.72 10.07 -0.58
C LEU A 232 7.68 11.14 -0.05
N GLU A 233 7.90 12.23 -0.80
CA GLU A 233 8.70 13.38 -0.33
C GLU A 233 7.90 14.32 0.58
N GLY A 234 6.57 14.36 0.41
CA GLY A 234 5.67 15.21 1.19
C GLY A 234 4.99 14.44 2.34
N ALA A 235 3.67 14.28 2.20
CA ALA A 235 2.82 13.73 3.26
C ALA A 235 3.14 12.27 3.65
N GLY A 236 3.84 11.53 2.78
CA GLY A 236 4.23 10.13 2.97
C GLY A 236 5.65 9.93 3.52
N ALA A 237 6.41 10.99 3.82
CA ALA A 237 7.82 10.89 4.21
C ALA A 237 8.07 10.04 5.46
N ALA A 238 7.09 9.93 6.36
CA ALA A 238 7.17 9.14 7.59
C ALA A 238 6.60 7.72 7.46
N ILE A 239 6.01 7.35 6.31
CA ILE A 239 5.35 6.04 6.12
C ILE A 239 6.35 5.04 5.55
N GLY A 240 6.57 3.91 6.22
CA GLY A 240 7.55 2.92 5.79
C GLY A 240 7.26 2.33 4.41
N LEU A 241 8.31 2.10 3.60
CA LEU A 241 8.16 1.59 2.23
C LEU A 241 7.36 0.28 2.14
N ALA A 242 7.49 -0.61 3.13
CA ALA A 242 6.76 -1.88 3.16
C ALA A 242 5.24 -1.66 3.22
N GLU A 243 4.77 -0.67 3.99
CA GLU A 243 3.35 -0.30 4.06
C GLU A 243 2.85 0.30 2.75
N VAL A 244 3.70 1.10 2.09
CA VAL A 244 3.42 1.67 0.77
C VAL A 244 3.30 0.55 -0.26
N ALA A 245 4.25 -0.39 -0.30
CA ALA A 245 4.22 -1.54 -1.18
C ALA A 245 3.01 -2.44 -0.93
N HIS A 246 2.67 -2.68 0.33
CA HIS A 246 1.46 -3.42 0.70
C HIS A 246 0.21 -2.75 0.14
N THR A 247 0.09 -1.43 0.32
CA THR A 247 -1.04 -0.64 -0.19
C THR A 247 -1.13 -0.69 -1.71
N LEU A 248 0.00 -0.57 -2.41
CA LEU A 248 0.05 -0.65 -3.88
C LEU A 248 -0.35 -2.04 -4.40
N ASN A 249 0.00 -3.10 -3.67
CA ASN A 249 -0.23 -4.48 -4.12
C ASN A 249 -1.61 -5.02 -3.75
N GLN A 250 -2.18 -4.60 -2.62
CA GLN A 250 -3.44 -5.15 -2.08
C GLN A 250 -4.63 -4.21 -2.26
N HIS A 251 -4.41 -2.89 -2.28
CA HIS A 251 -5.48 -1.88 -2.28
C HIS A 251 -5.50 -1.01 -3.54
N ARG A 252 -4.84 -1.47 -4.61
CA ARG A 252 -4.92 -0.84 -5.94
C ARG A 252 -5.22 -1.89 -7.00
N THR A 253 -6.06 -1.51 -7.96
CA THR A 253 -6.29 -2.33 -9.14
C THR A 253 -4.98 -2.49 -9.92
N ARG A 254 -4.63 -3.73 -10.24
CA ARG A 254 -3.53 -4.04 -11.16
C ARG A 254 -4.01 -3.93 -12.59
N HIS A 255 -3.35 -3.09 -13.39
CA HIS A 255 -3.65 -2.88 -14.80
C HIS A 255 -2.68 -3.64 -15.72
N ALA A 256 -2.98 -3.66 -17.01
CA ALA A 256 -2.25 -4.44 -18.02
C ALA A 256 -0.79 -4.01 -18.22
N VAL A 257 -0.45 -2.75 -17.97
CA VAL A 257 0.94 -2.27 -18.03
C VAL A 257 1.44 -2.06 -16.61
N LEU A 258 2.58 -2.66 -16.29
CA LEU A 258 3.21 -2.56 -14.96
C LEU A 258 4.68 -2.13 -15.07
N ALA A 259 5.15 -1.50 -14.01
CA ALA A 259 6.55 -1.17 -13.78
C ALA A 259 6.87 -1.41 -12.30
N THR A 260 8.14 -1.59 -12.00
CA THR A 260 8.58 -1.84 -10.62
C THR A 260 9.78 -0.98 -10.25
N VAL A 261 9.82 -0.55 -9.00
CA VAL A 261 10.97 0.13 -8.39
C VAL A 261 11.36 -0.63 -7.12
N CYS A 262 12.53 -1.24 -7.13
CA CYS A 262 13.13 -1.91 -5.99
C CYS A 262 14.04 -0.95 -5.23
N ALA A 263 13.76 -0.71 -3.95
CA ALA A 263 14.49 0.26 -3.14
C ALA A 263 14.69 -0.22 -1.70
N ARG A 264 15.81 0.17 -1.09
CA ARG A 264 16.15 -0.14 0.31
C ARG A 264 15.72 0.96 1.28
N ASP A 265 15.58 2.18 0.75
CA ASP A 265 15.24 3.37 1.51
C ASP A 265 14.40 4.34 0.67
N HIS A 266 13.84 5.34 1.34
CA HIS A 266 12.97 6.34 0.72
C HIS A 266 13.67 7.11 -0.40
N THR A 267 14.95 7.46 -0.22
CA THR A 267 15.71 8.23 -1.20
C THR A 267 15.85 7.47 -2.51
N ALA A 268 16.23 6.19 -2.44
CA ALA A 268 16.31 5.31 -3.61
C ALA A 268 14.94 5.07 -4.24
N ALA A 269 13.88 4.93 -3.42
CA ALA A 269 12.51 4.75 -3.92
C ALA A 269 12.04 5.96 -4.72
N VAL A 270 12.23 7.17 -4.17
CA VAL A 270 11.89 8.42 -4.85
C VAL A 270 12.70 8.56 -6.13
N ALA A 271 14.02 8.38 -6.08
CA ALA A 271 14.88 8.47 -7.27
C ALA A 271 14.44 7.49 -8.38
N GLY A 272 14.14 6.24 -8.03
CA GLY A 272 13.65 5.24 -8.97
C GLY A 272 12.28 5.56 -9.56
N LEU A 273 11.35 6.10 -8.75
CA LEU A 273 10.04 6.54 -9.22
C LEU A 273 10.13 7.77 -10.14
N ARG A 274 11.05 8.70 -9.87
CA ARG A 274 11.35 9.83 -10.76
C ARG A 274 11.94 9.37 -12.08
N ALA A 275 12.89 8.43 -12.04
CA ALA A 275 13.46 7.83 -13.24
C ALA A 275 12.38 7.13 -14.08
N LEU A 276 11.51 6.35 -13.42
CA LEU A 276 10.36 5.69 -14.06
C LEU A 276 9.39 6.70 -14.69
N ALA A 277 9.10 7.80 -14.00
CA ALA A 277 8.24 8.87 -14.52
C ALA A 277 8.84 9.56 -15.75
N ALA A 278 10.17 9.70 -15.80
CA ALA A 278 10.91 10.27 -16.93
C ALA A 278 11.18 9.26 -18.06
N GLY A 279 10.91 7.97 -17.86
CA GLY A 279 11.25 6.92 -18.83
C GLY A 279 12.75 6.61 -18.91
N HIS A 280 13.50 6.90 -17.85
CA HIS A 280 14.94 6.64 -17.78
C HIS A 280 15.24 5.29 -17.13
N ASN A 281 16.32 4.65 -17.58
CA ASN A 281 16.87 3.46 -16.92
C ASN A 281 17.57 3.88 -15.62
N ALA A 282 17.32 3.14 -14.55
CA ALA A 282 18.00 3.32 -13.26
C ALA A 282 18.12 1.98 -12.53
N PRO A 283 19.12 1.81 -11.64
CA PRO A 283 19.24 0.61 -10.81
C PRO A 283 17.94 0.35 -10.03
N GLY A 284 17.47 -0.90 -10.06
CA GLY A 284 16.24 -1.31 -9.40
C GLY A 284 14.95 -0.86 -10.10
N VAL A 285 15.01 -0.21 -11.27
CA VAL A 285 13.82 0.19 -12.03
C VAL A 285 13.61 -0.75 -13.21
N VAL A 286 12.44 -1.39 -13.25
CA VAL A 286 11.94 -2.10 -14.43
C VAL A 286 10.87 -1.24 -15.07
N GLY A 287 11.14 -0.80 -16.30
CA GLY A 287 10.25 0.07 -17.06
C GLY A 287 8.88 -0.55 -17.38
N PRO A 288 7.94 0.27 -17.89
CA PRO A 288 6.59 -0.17 -18.20
C PRO A 288 6.55 -1.28 -19.24
N HIS A 289 6.01 -2.43 -18.88
CA HIS A 289 5.85 -3.59 -19.77
C HIS A 289 4.46 -4.22 -19.60
N PRO A 290 3.94 -4.90 -20.64
CA PRO A 290 2.70 -5.63 -20.51
C PRO A 290 2.86 -6.76 -19.51
N GLN A 291 1.80 -7.06 -18.77
CA GLN A 291 1.78 -8.22 -17.89
C GLN A 291 2.06 -9.49 -18.71
N PRO A 292 3.05 -10.32 -18.32
CA PRO A 292 3.37 -11.53 -19.06
C PRO A 292 2.14 -12.44 -19.14
N ARG A 293 1.87 -12.99 -20.33
CA ARG A 293 0.98 -14.15 -20.43
C ARG A 293 1.74 -15.33 -19.84
N ARG A 294 1.22 -15.93 -18.76
CA ARG A 294 1.87 -17.08 -18.11
C ARG A 294 1.85 -18.27 -19.06
N SER A 295 3.01 -18.61 -19.64
CA SER A 295 3.26 -19.84 -20.40
C SER A 295 3.93 -20.94 -19.58
N GLY A 296 3.87 -20.82 -18.25
CA GLY A 296 4.61 -21.64 -17.29
C GLY A 296 5.93 -20.99 -16.84
N THR A 297 6.39 -21.34 -15.64
CA THR A 297 7.63 -20.88 -15.01
C THR A 297 8.68 -21.99 -15.11
N VAL A 298 9.88 -21.69 -15.58
CA VAL A 298 11.00 -22.65 -15.64
C VAL A 298 12.13 -22.18 -14.74
N PHE A 299 12.58 -23.02 -13.82
CA PHE A 299 13.81 -22.75 -13.05
C PHE A 299 15.01 -23.37 -13.77
N VAL A 300 16.01 -22.52 -14.04
CA VAL A 300 17.24 -22.89 -14.76
C VAL A 300 18.41 -22.87 -13.78
N TYR A 301 19.09 -24.02 -13.64
CA TYR A 301 20.21 -24.20 -12.73
C TYR A 301 21.53 -24.17 -13.48
N SER A 302 22.37 -23.20 -13.14
CA SER A 302 23.67 -23.00 -13.80
C SER A 302 24.68 -24.11 -13.48
N GLY A 303 25.65 -24.26 -14.37
CA GLY A 303 26.81 -25.11 -14.15
C GLY A 303 27.88 -24.45 -13.26
N GLN A 304 29.10 -24.97 -13.34
CA GLN A 304 30.26 -24.37 -12.70
C GLN A 304 30.63 -23.03 -13.37
N GLY A 305 31.12 -22.07 -12.58
CA GLY A 305 31.54 -20.74 -13.06
C GLY A 305 30.66 -19.59 -12.57
N SER A 306 29.56 -19.88 -11.86
CA SER A 306 28.67 -18.88 -11.25
C SER A 306 29.10 -18.46 -9.83
N GLN A 307 30.16 -19.06 -9.28
CA GLN A 307 30.69 -18.72 -7.96
C GLN A 307 31.45 -17.39 -7.95
N TRP A 308 31.29 -16.62 -6.88
CA TRP A 308 32.04 -15.38 -6.64
C TRP A 308 32.24 -15.13 -5.15
N PRO A 309 33.27 -14.37 -4.73
CA PRO A 309 33.52 -14.08 -3.32
C PRO A 309 32.37 -13.30 -2.69
N GLY A 310 31.81 -13.79 -1.58
CA GLY A 310 30.68 -13.14 -0.91
C GLY A 310 29.29 -13.57 -1.40
N MET A 311 29.20 -14.54 -2.33
CA MET A 311 27.91 -15.06 -2.77
C MET A 311 27.06 -15.57 -1.59
N GLY A 312 25.78 -15.20 -1.56
CA GLY A 312 24.85 -15.62 -0.51
C GLY A 312 25.04 -14.97 0.87
N GLN A 313 26.15 -14.27 1.13
CA GLN A 313 26.44 -13.69 2.45
C GLN A 313 25.35 -12.72 2.92
N ARG A 314 24.93 -11.81 2.04
CA ARG A 314 23.86 -10.85 2.35
C ARG A 314 22.50 -11.51 2.50
N LEU A 315 22.18 -12.49 1.66
CA LEU A 315 20.93 -13.24 1.76
C LEU A 315 20.88 -14.01 3.08
N LEU A 316 21.99 -14.60 3.51
CA LEU A 316 22.09 -15.28 4.80
C LEU A 316 21.83 -14.34 5.99
N ALA A 317 22.20 -13.06 5.87
CA ALA A 317 22.01 -12.06 6.92
C ALA A 317 20.63 -11.36 6.87
N GLU A 318 20.09 -11.13 5.67
CA GLU A 318 18.94 -10.24 5.44
C GLU A 318 17.65 -10.99 5.04
N GLU A 319 17.72 -12.23 4.54
CA GLU A 319 16.56 -12.97 4.00
C GLU A 319 16.25 -14.24 4.82
N PRO A 320 15.24 -14.21 5.69
CA PRO A 320 14.93 -15.32 6.61
C PRO A 320 14.68 -16.66 5.90
N ALA A 321 14.00 -16.66 4.75
CA ALA A 321 13.72 -17.90 4.01
C ALA A 321 15.00 -18.53 3.44
N PHE A 322 15.95 -17.71 2.99
CA PHE A 322 17.25 -18.20 2.52
C PHE A 322 18.08 -18.74 3.69
N ALA A 323 18.11 -18.02 4.81
CA ALA A 323 18.83 -18.46 6.01
C ALA A 323 18.29 -19.78 6.57
N ALA A 324 16.96 -19.94 6.61
CA ALA A 324 16.31 -21.19 7.02
C ALA A 324 16.69 -22.36 6.09
N ALA A 325 16.65 -22.14 4.77
CA ALA A 325 17.03 -23.17 3.80
C ALA A 325 18.51 -23.58 3.93
N VAL A 326 19.42 -22.63 4.18
CA VAL A 326 20.83 -22.94 4.47
C VAL A 326 20.96 -23.78 5.74
N ALA A 327 20.24 -23.42 6.81
CA ALA A 327 20.26 -24.16 8.08
C ALA A 327 19.72 -25.59 7.92
N GLU A 328 18.68 -25.80 7.12
CA GLU A 328 18.14 -27.13 6.81
C GLU A 328 19.12 -27.99 6.00
N LEU A 329 19.88 -27.38 5.10
CA LEU A 329 20.88 -28.06 4.28
C LEU A 329 22.19 -28.35 5.04
N GLU A 330 22.46 -27.65 6.15
CA GLU A 330 23.75 -27.71 6.85
C GLU A 330 24.14 -29.13 7.28
N ALA A 331 23.24 -29.85 7.95
CA ALA A 331 23.52 -31.22 8.43
C ALA A 331 23.83 -32.21 7.29
N PRO A 332 22.97 -32.39 6.27
CA PRO A 332 23.28 -33.29 5.15
C PRO A 332 24.46 -32.79 4.31
N PHE A 333 24.70 -31.48 4.23
CA PHE A 333 25.88 -30.94 3.54
C PHE A 333 27.17 -31.33 4.26
N LEU A 334 27.22 -31.10 5.57
CA LEU A 334 28.40 -31.42 6.38
C LEU A 334 28.71 -32.92 6.33
N GLU A 335 27.69 -33.78 6.40
CA GLU A 335 27.84 -35.24 6.31
C GLU A 335 28.46 -35.68 4.97
N GLN A 336 27.99 -35.13 3.86
CA GLN A 336 28.41 -35.58 2.52
C GLN A 336 29.67 -34.88 2.01
N VAL A 337 29.94 -33.65 2.45
CA VAL A 337 30.99 -32.79 1.88
C VAL A 337 32.17 -32.57 2.85
N GLY A 338 31.92 -32.66 4.17
CA GLY A 338 32.97 -32.60 5.20
C GLY A 338 33.38 -31.19 5.66
N PHE A 339 32.64 -30.14 5.29
CA PHE A 339 32.80 -28.78 5.84
C PHE A 339 31.47 -28.05 5.95
N SER A 340 31.41 -26.97 6.73
CA SER A 340 30.18 -26.21 6.98
C SER A 340 29.81 -25.30 5.81
N LEU A 341 28.56 -25.39 5.35
CA LEU A 341 28.02 -24.51 4.31
C LEU A 341 27.85 -23.09 4.88
N GLN A 342 27.27 -22.99 6.08
CA GLN A 342 27.03 -21.71 6.74
C GLN A 342 28.34 -20.93 6.98
N GLN A 343 29.42 -21.62 7.39
CA GLN A 343 30.74 -20.98 7.55
C GLN A 343 31.29 -20.46 6.21
N VAL A 344 31.14 -21.23 5.13
CA VAL A 344 31.60 -20.81 3.79
C VAL A 344 30.86 -19.58 3.31
N LEU A 345 29.53 -19.56 3.43
CA LEU A 345 28.71 -18.41 3.00
C LEU A 345 28.94 -17.17 3.87
N SER A 346 29.11 -17.34 5.18
CA SER A 346 29.35 -16.21 6.10
C SER A 346 30.76 -15.62 5.99
N ALA A 347 31.78 -16.41 5.70
CA ALA A 347 33.16 -15.93 5.58
C ALA A 347 33.38 -14.99 4.38
N GLY A 348 32.56 -15.11 3.33
CA GLY A 348 32.62 -14.28 2.13
C GLY A 348 33.92 -14.41 1.32
N GLN A 349 34.75 -15.40 1.61
CA GLN A 349 35.99 -15.67 0.90
C GLN A 349 35.72 -16.37 -0.45
N PRO A 350 36.65 -16.29 -1.42
CA PRO A 350 36.57 -17.07 -2.65
C PRO A 350 36.49 -18.58 -2.34
N VAL A 351 35.52 -19.28 -2.93
CA VAL A 351 35.47 -20.74 -2.89
C VAL A 351 36.37 -21.29 -3.99
N VAL A 352 37.41 -22.03 -3.60
CA VAL A 352 38.45 -22.53 -4.50
C VAL A 352 38.48 -24.06 -4.49
N GLY A 353 38.76 -24.65 -5.65
CA GLY A 353 38.85 -26.10 -5.85
C GLY A 353 37.51 -26.72 -6.20
N ILE A 354 37.49 -27.57 -7.25
CA ILE A 354 36.25 -28.14 -7.81
C ILE A 354 35.44 -28.94 -6.78
N ALA A 355 36.14 -29.67 -5.91
CA ALA A 355 35.56 -30.43 -4.79
C ALA A 355 34.80 -29.56 -3.77
N ARG A 356 35.12 -28.27 -3.68
CA ARG A 356 34.40 -27.32 -2.81
C ARG A 356 33.39 -26.50 -3.59
N ILE A 357 33.74 -26.06 -4.80
CA ILE A 357 32.90 -25.18 -5.62
C ILE A 357 31.57 -25.85 -5.96
N GLN A 358 31.59 -27.09 -6.47
CA GLN A 358 30.36 -27.71 -6.96
C GLN A 358 29.32 -27.98 -5.86
N PRO A 359 29.68 -28.58 -4.70
CA PRO A 359 28.71 -28.77 -3.63
C PRO A 359 28.13 -27.46 -3.10
N VAL A 360 28.97 -26.43 -2.92
CA VAL A 360 28.50 -25.12 -2.43
C VAL A 360 27.55 -24.47 -3.44
N LEU A 361 27.82 -24.57 -4.75
CA LEU A 361 26.91 -24.06 -5.78
C LEU A 361 25.57 -24.81 -5.81
N VAL A 362 25.55 -26.14 -5.67
CA VAL A 362 24.30 -26.90 -5.58
C VAL A 362 23.50 -26.47 -4.35
N ALA A 363 24.15 -26.35 -3.18
CA ALA A 363 23.48 -25.92 -1.97
C ALA A 363 22.94 -24.48 -2.08
N MET A 364 23.72 -23.57 -2.68
CA MET A 364 23.29 -22.20 -2.98
C MET A 364 22.05 -22.18 -3.89
N GLN A 365 22.04 -23.00 -4.94
CA GLN A 365 20.90 -23.08 -5.85
C GLN A 365 19.65 -23.65 -5.15
N LEU A 366 19.80 -24.67 -4.30
CA LEU A 366 18.70 -25.19 -3.48
C LEU A 366 18.12 -24.14 -2.52
N ALA A 367 18.99 -23.38 -1.85
CA ALA A 367 18.56 -22.30 -0.95
C ALA A 367 17.86 -21.16 -1.71
N LEU A 368 18.35 -20.80 -2.91
CA LEU A 368 17.67 -19.84 -3.79
C LEU A 368 16.31 -20.35 -4.29
N THR A 369 16.18 -21.65 -4.57
CA THR A 369 14.90 -22.25 -4.93
C THR A 369 13.89 -22.13 -3.79
N ALA A 370 14.30 -22.45 -2.56
CA ALA A 370 13.46 -22.26 -1.37
C ALA A 370 13.06 -20.79 -1.18
N LEU A 371 13.97 -19.84 -1.42
CA LEU A 371 13.67 -18.41 -1.39
C LEU A 371 12.58 -18.03 -2.42
N TRP A 372 12.70 -18.46 -3.68
CA TRP A 372 11.67 -18.21 -4.70
C TRP A 372 10.31 -18.81 -4.33
N ARG A 373 10.29 -20.04 -3.82
CA ARG A 373 9.06 -20.70 -3.34
C ARG A 373 8.42 -19.96 -2.18
N SER A 374 9.22 -19.36 -1.28
CA SER A 374 8.71 -18.53 -0.18
C SER A 374 7.94 -17.29 -0.66
N TYR A 375 8.25 -16.80 -1.87
CA TYR A 375 7.51 -15.72 -2.54
C TYR A 375 6.31 -16.23 -3.37
N GLY A 376 5.99 -17.52 -3.27
CA GLY A 376 4.88 -18.16 -3.99
C GLY A 376 5.18 -18.46 -5.46
N ILE A 377 6.45 -18.50 -5.86
CA ILE A 377 6.87 -18.80 -7.23
C ILE A 377 7.31 -20.26 -7.29
N GLU A 378 6.50 -21.09 -7.94
CA GLU A 378 6.77 -22.50 -8.18
C GLU A 378 7.17 -22.73 -9.65
N PRO A 379 8.16 -23.62 -9.91
CA PRO A 379 8.49 -24.02 -11.27
C PRO A 379 7.49 -25.05 -11.81
N ASP A 380 7.02 -24.84 -13.02
CA ASP A 380 6.30 -25.85 -13.83
C ASP A 380 7.27 -26.83 -14.49
N ALA A 381 8.51 -26.39 -14.75
CA ALA A 381 9.60 -27.23 -15.22
C ALA A 381 10.94 -26.79 -14.63
N VAL A 382 11.90 -27.71 -14.63
CA VAL A 382 13.28 -27.43 -14.21
C VAL A 382 14.26 -27.94 -15.26
N ILE A 383 15.35 -27.21 -15.44
CA ILE A 383 16.47 -27.63 -16.28
C ILE A 383 17.78 -27.25 -15.60
N GLY A 384 18.78 -28.12 -15.72
CA GLY A 384 20.10 -27.88 -15.16
C GLY A 384 21.19 -28.02 -16.22
N HIS A 385 22.27 -27.27 -16.08
CA HIS A 385 23.44 -27.42 -16.94
C HIS A 385 24.56 -28.16 -16.19
N SER A 386 24.90 -29.38 -16.65
CA SER A 386 25.96 -30.21 -16.06
C SER A 386 25.73 -30.44 -14.56
N MET A 387 26.54 -29.84 -13.67
CA MET A 387 26.31 -29.95 -12.21
C MET A 387 24.93 -29.45 -11.77
N GLY A 388 24.35 -28.48 -12.49
CA GLY A 388 23.05 -27.92 -12.17
C GLY A 388 21.92 -28.93 -12.32
N GLU A 389 22.10 -30.02 -13.08
CA GLU A 389 21.11 -31.10 -13.17
C GLU A 389 20.90 -31.80 -11.84
N VAL A 390 21.89 -31.81 -10.95
CA VAL A 390 21.73 -32.35 -9.60
C VAL A 390 20.70 -31.53 -8.82
N THR A 391 20.78 -30.20 -8.87
CA THR A 391 19.78 -29.32 -8.28
C THR A 391 18.42 -29.51 -8.93
N ALA A 392 18.36 -29.57 -10.26
CA ALA A 392 17.11 -29.81 -10.99
C ALA A 392 16.44 -31.13 -10.55
N ALA A 393 17.19 -32.21 -10.43
CA ALA A 393 16.70 -33.51 -9.99
C ALA A 393 16.18 -33.48 -8.55
N VAL A 394 16.85 -32.74 -7.64
CA VAL A 394 16.35 -32.53 -6.28
C VAL A 394 15.03 -31.73 -6.28
N VAL A 395 14.98 -30.64 -7.04
CA VAL A 395 13.82 -29.74 -7.05
C VAL A 395 12.59 -30.37 -7.73
N ALA A 396 12.82 -31.23 -8.73
CA ALA A 396 11.78 -32.06 -9.35
C ALA A 396 11.32 -33.24 -8.46
N GLY A 397 12.00 -33.51 -7.34
CA GLY A 397 11.68 -34.62 -6.45
C GLY A 397 12.24 -35.99 -6.88
N ALA A 398 13.07 -36.04 -7.93
CA ALA A 398 13.74 -37.28 -8.35
C ALA A 398 14.85 -37.71 -7.36
N LEU A 399 15.42 -36.74 -6.64
CA LEU A 399 16.38 -36.98 -5.55
C LEU A 399 15.95 -36.23 -4.29
N SER A 400 16.21 -36.79 -3.13
CA SER A 400 16.20 -36.02 -1.87
C SER A 400 17.40 -35.06 -1.82
N PRO A 401 17.36 -33.98 -1.01
CA PRO A 401 18.49 -33.07 -0.83
C PRO A 401 19.78 -33.80 -0.42
N ALA A 402 19.71 -34.75 0.51
CA ALA A 402 20.86 -35.55 0.93
C ALA A 402 21.44 -36.40 -0.21
N GLN A 403 20.59 -37.02 -1.03
CA GLN A 403 21.04 -37.76 -2.21
C GLN A 403 21.70 -36.86 -3.25
N GLY A 404 21.12 -35.70 -3.54
CA GLY A 404 21.72 -34.71 -4.44
C GLY A 404 23.09 -34.24 -3.95
N LEU A 405 23.21 -33.92 -2.65
CA LEU A 405 24.48 -33.54 -2.02
C LEU A 405 25.52 -34.66 -2.10
N ARG A 406 25.13 -35.92 -1.90
CA ARG A 406 26.02 -37.08 -2.08
C ARG A 406 26.52 -37.22 -3.51
N VAL A 407 25.62 -37.08 -4.50
CA VAL A 407 25.96 -37.14 -5.93
C VAL A 407 26.98 -36.07 -6.27
N ILE A 408 26.72 -34.81 -5.89
CA ILE A 408 27.63 -33.72 -6.25
C ILE A 408 28.96 -33.78 -5.48
N ALA A 409 28.95 -34.18 -4.20
CA ALA A 409 30.16 -34.38 -3.43
C ALA A 409 31.05 -35.44 -4.09
N THR A 410 30.50 -36.61 -4.39
CA THR A 410 31.22 -37.71 -5.05
C THR A 410 31.76 -37.30 -6.42
N ARG A 411 30.90 -36.70 -7.26
CA ARG A 411 31.30 -36.22 -8.60
C ARG A 411 32.44 -35.21 -8.52
N SER A 412 32.35 -34.25 -7.60
CA SER A 412 33.32 -33.18 -7.48
C SER A 412 34.70 -33.68 -7.00
N GLN A 413 34.73 -34.71 -6.16
CA GLN A 413 35.98 -35.37 -5.74
C GLN A 413 36.64 -36.12 -6.91
N LEU A 414 35.87 -36.94 -7.63
CA LEU A 414 36.36 -37.66 -8.81
C LEU A 414 36.91 -36.70 -9.88
N MET A 415 36.25 -35.55 -10.08
CA MET A 415 36.75 -34.53 -11.00
C MET A 415 38.02 -33.83 -10.48
N SER A 416 38.21 -33.74 -9.17
CA SER A 416 39.43 -33.20 -8.57
C SER A 416 40.65 -34.08 -8.86
N ASP A 417 40.47 -35.41 -8.89
CA ASP A 417 41.54 -36.37 -9.22
C ASP A 417 42.01 -36.26 -10.68
N LEU A 418 41.15 -35.74 -11.57
CA LEU A 418 41.45 -35.49 -12.98
C LEU A 418 42.06 -34.10 -13.23
N ALA A 419 42.29 -33.30 -12.18
CA ALA A 419 42.85 -31.96 -12.32
C ALA A 419 44.21 -31.99 -13.04
N GLY A 420 44.36 -31.11 -14.04
CA GLY A 420 45.58 -31.01 -14.86
C GLY A 420 45.68 -32.01 -16.02
N GLN A 421 44.73 -32.95 -16.16
CA GLN A 421 44.73 -33.95 -17.23
C GLN A 421 43.85 -33.58 -18.44
N GLY A 422 43.18 -32.43 -18.38
CA GLY A 422 42.30 -31.96 -19.45
C GLY A 422 42.03 -30.47 -19.39
N ALA A 423 41.44 -29.93 -20.45
CA ALA A 423 41.05 -28.54 -20.57
C ALA A 423 39.65 -28.43 -21.19
N MET A 424 39.00 -27.29 -20.98
CA MET A 424 37.74 -26.94 -21.62
C MET A 424 37.89 -25.57 -22.27
N ALA A 425 37.25 -25.38 -23.43
CA ALA A 425 37.20 -24.10 -24.13
C ALA A 425 35.75 -23.80 -24.54
N LEU A 426 35.39 -22.52 -24.49
CA LEU A 426 34.16 -22.02 -25.10
C LEU A 426 34.46 -21.65 -26.55
N LEU A 427 33.63 -22.12 -27.48
CA LEU A 427 33.73 -21.82 -28.90
C LEU A 427 32.47 -21.08 -29.34
N GLU A 428 32.62 -19.94 -30.00
CA GLU A 428 31.52 -19.18 -30.62
C GLU A 428 31.18 -19.78 -31.99
N LEU A 429 30.93 -21.09 -32.01
CA LEU A 429 30.62 -21.88 -33.19
C LEU A 429 29.39 -22.75 -32.91
N ASP A 430 28.59 -23.00 -33.93
CA ASP A 430 27.52 -23.99 -33.84
C ASP A 430 28.10 -25.41 -33.70
N PRO A 431 27.28 -26.40 -33.29
CA PRO A 431 27.73 -27.78 -33.09
C PRO A 431 28.36 -28.42 -34.33
N ASP A 432 27.83 -28.18 -35.53
CA ASP A 432 28.29 -28.83 -36.76
C ASP A 432 29.66 -28.28 -37.20
N THR A 433 29.83 -26.97 -37.12
CA THR A 433 31.12 -26.31 -37.36
C THR A 433 32.16 -26.75 -36.33
N THR A 434 31.77 -26.85 -35.04
CA THR A 434 32.64 -27.35 -33.97
C THR A 434 33.10 -28.79 -34.23
N HIS A 435 32.17 -29.68 -34.62
CA HIS A 435 32.50 -31.07 -34.95
C HIS A 435 33.47 -31.18 -36.11
N THR A 436 33.32 -30.34 -37.12
CA THR A 436 34.24 -30.30 -38.27
C THR A 436 35.64 -29.86 -37.85
N LEU A 437 35.74 -28.85 -36.98
CA LEU A 437 37.02 -28.31 -36.49
C LEU A 437 37.81 -29.32 -35.64
N ILE A 438 37.14 -30.03 -34.74
CA ILE A 438 37.81 -30.96 -33.80
C ILE A 438 38.11 -32.33 -34.41
N ARG A 439 37.59 -32.62 -35.60
CA ARG A 439 37.72 -33.92 -36.29
C ARG A 439 39.18 -34.35 -36.46
N ASP A 440 40.07 -33.39 -36.70
CA ASP A 440 41.49 -33.65 -36.99
C ASP A 440 42.33 -33.85 -35.71
N TYR A 441 41.71 -33.81 -34.52
CA TYR A 441 42.35 -34.01 -33.22
C TYR A 441 41.84 -35.26 -32.47
N PRO A 442 42.02 -36.49 -33.03
CA PRO A 442 41.40 -37.72 -32.52
C PRO A 442 41.96 -38.25 -31.19
N THR A 443 43.09 -37.72 -30.70
CA THR A 443 43.74 -38.15 -29.44
C THR A 443 43.17 -37.49 -28.18
N SER A 444 42.29 -36.50 -28.33
CA SER A 444 41.48 -35.94 -27.24
C SER A 444 40.01 -36.28 -27.51
N PRO A 445 39.33 -37.04 -26.64
CA PRO A 445 37.89 -37.25 -26.78
C PRO A 445 37.15 -35.96 -26.46
N TRP A 446 37.02 -35.09 -27.45
CA TRP A 446 36.26 -33.85 -27.36
C TRP A 446 34.77 -34.19 -27.17
N ARG A 447 34.15 -33.64 -26.11
CA ARG A 447 32.69 -33.64 -25.94
C ARG A 447 32.20 -32.21 -26.11
N SER A 448 31.45 -31.96 -27.19
CA SER A 448 30.73 -30.71 -27.39
C SER A 448 29.42 -30.75 -26.58
N THR A 449 29.18 -29.71 -25.78
CA THR A 449 27.86 -29.43 -25.21
C THR A 449 27.40 -28.10 -25.77
N PRO A 450 26.23 -28.04 -26.44
CA PRO A 450 25.67 -26.77 -26.90
C PRO A 450 25.44 -25.86 -25.67
N HIS A 451 26.06 -24.69 -25.66
CA HIS A 451 25.76 -23.66 -24.68
C HIS A 451 24.68 -22.74 -25.29
N PRO A 452 23.51 -22.56 -24.66
CA PRO A 452 22.54 -21.59 -25.14
C PRO A 452 23.16 -20.18 -25.04
N ASP A 453 23.02 -19.41 -26.10
CA ASP A 453 23.64 -18.12 -26.39
C ASP A 453 23.98 -17.26 -25.16
N LYS A 454 25.24 -16.82 -25.09
CA LYS A 454 25.56 -15.50 -24.53
C LYS A 454 25.82 -14.59 -25.75
N PRO A 455 25.13 -13.44 -25.86
CA PRO A 455 25.37 -12.49 -26.95
C PRO A 455 26.76 -11.88 -26.89
#